data_AF-A0A075AZC2-F1
#
_entry.id   AF-A0A075AZC2-F1
#
_cell.length_a   1.000
_cell.length_b   1.000
_cell.length_c   1.000
_cell.angle_alpha   90.00
_cell.angle_beta   90.00
_cell.angle_gamma   90.00
#
_symmetry.space_group_name_H-M   'P 1'
#
loop_
_entity.id
_entity.type
_entity.pdbx_description
1 polymer ?
#
loop_
_entity_poly.entity_id
_entity_poly.type
_entity_poly.pdbx_seq_one_letter_code
_entity_poly.pdbx_strand_id
1 'polypeptide(L)'
;MVSEASKCPVNHNQEIKSCPIDHNQNESINPLTQMPYSSTLEAASSVTAEDLSNSREMSTIPRGDTEKLWEYPSPRMFYNALRRKGYETDPADVDMMVDVHNFLNEGVWDEVMKWEKKFHW
;
A
#
# COMPACT_ATOMS: atom_id res chain seq x y z
N MET A 1 44.64 31.45 -34.73
CA MET A 1 43.96 30.56 -33.76
C MET A 1 42.65 30.16 -34.40
N VAL A 2 42.50 28.88 -34.77
CA VAL A 2 41.32 28.36 -35.47
C VAL A 2 40.40 27.77 -34.42
N SER A 3 39.19 28.32 -34.28
CA SER A 3 38.17 27.79 -33.37
C SER A 3 37.28 26.81 -34.13
N GLU A 4 37.45 25.52 -33.87
CA GLU A 4 36.50 24.49 -34.28
C GLU A 4 35.21 24.60 -33.45
N ALA A 5 34.07 24.58 -34.14
CA ALA A 5 32.77 24.56 -33.49
C ALA A 5 32.49 23.16 -32.90
N SER A 6 32.08 23.13 -31.63
CA SER A 6 31.72 21.91 -30.90
C SER A 6 30.55 21.20 -31.58
N LYS A 7 30.77 20.00 -32.13
CA LYS A 7 29.70 19.13 -32.64
C LYS A 7 29.28 18.15 -31.56
N CYS A 8 27.98 18.13 -31.24
CA CYS A 8 27.37 17.14 -30.37
C CYS A 8 27.47 15.73 -30.99
N PRO A 9 27.72 14.68 -30.19
CA PRO A 9 27.94 13.31 -30.68
C PRO A 9 26.67 12.59 -31.17
N VAL A 10 25.53 13.29 -31.27
CA VAL A 10 24.26 12.72 -31.68
C VAL A 10 24.15 12.77 -33.20
N ASN A 11 23.86 11.63 -33.82
CA ASN A 11 23.67 11.51 -35.26
C ASN A 11 22.32 12.13 -35.66
N HIS A 12 22.34 13.36 -36.19
CA HIS A 12 21.14 14.10 -36.61
C HIS A 12 20.48 13.58 -37.90
N ASN A 13 20.96 12.47 -38.46
CA ASN A 13 20.43 11.89 -39.71
C ASN A 13 19.48 10.70 -39.50
N GLN A 14 18.99 10.48 -38.27
CA GLN A 14 17.97 9.47 -38.01
C GLN A 14 16.57 10.07 -38.14
N GLU A 15 15.82 9.65 -39.15
CA GLU A 15 14.38 9.89 -39.23
C GLU A 15 13.70 9.29 -38.00
N ILE A 16 13.22 10.17 -37.10
CA ILE A 16 12.49 9.78 -35.91
C ILE A 16 11.11 9.27 -36.38
N LYS A 17 10.97 7.94 -36.45
CA LYS A 17 9.65 7.31 -36.53
C LYS A 17 8.85 7.76 -35.31
N SER A 18 7.66 8.30 -35.59
CA SER A 18 6.71 8.95 -34.67
C SER A 18 6.79 8.50 -33.20
N CYS A 19 6.72 9.47 -32.30
CA CYS A 19 6.51 9.24 -30.87
C CYS A 19 5.30 8.31 -30.64
N PRO A 20 5.33 7.38 -29.66
CA PRO A 20 4.24 6.45 -29.38
C PRO A 20 2.98 7.10 -28.81
N ILE A 21 3.02 8.42 -28.64
CA ILE A 21 1.93 9.23 -28.07
C ILE A 21 0.97 9.54 -29.20
N ASP A 22 -0.27 9.10 -29.04
CA ASP A 22 -1.35 9.37 -29.97
C ASP A 22 -1.71 10.87 -29.90
N HIS A 23 -1.17 11.66 -30.82
CA HIS A 23 -1.41 13.11 -30.91
C HIS A 23 -2.84 13.47 -31.37
N ASN A 24 -3.71 12.47 -31.56
CA ASN A 24 -5.07 12.65 -32.03
C ASN A 24 -6.09 12.83 -30.90
N GLN A 25 -5.65 12.74 -29.64
CA GLN A 25 -6.50 12.98 -28.48
C GLN A 25 -6.21 14.38 -27.92
N ASN A 26 -7.17 15.29 -28.09
CA ASN A 26 -7.17 16.60 -27.44
C ASN A 26 -7.46 16.43 -25.94
N GLU A 27 -6.56 15.75 -25.23
CA GLU A 27 -6.61 15.65 -23.77
C GLU A 27 -6.36 17.06 -23.21
N SER A 28 -7.26 17.52 -22.34
CA SER A 28 -7.08 18.81 -21.67
C SER A 28 -5.75 18.76 -20.91
N ILE A 29 -4.88 19.74 -21.15
CA ILE A 29 -3.63 19.88 -20.40
C ILE A 29 -3.95 20.74 -19.18
N ASN A 30 -3.53 20.31 -18.00
CA ASN A 30 -3.72 21.09 -16.78
C ASN A 30 -2.97 22.43 -16.90
N PRO A 31 -3.63 23.60 -16.86
CA PRO A 31 -2.97 24.89 -17.08
C PRO A 31 -2.03 25.30 -15.94
N LEU A 32 -2.13 24.67 -14.76
CA LEU A 32 -1.29 24.95 -13.61
C LEU A 32 0.04 24.18 -13.65
N THR A 33 0.02 22.97 -14.21
CA THR A 33 1.17 22.04 -14.18
C THR A 33 1.67 21.63 -15.56
N GLN A 34 0.97 22.00 -16.63
CA GLN A 34 1.23 21.66 -18.03
C GLN A 34 1.40 20.15 -18.30
N MET A 35 0.87 19.31 -17.41
CA MET A 35 0.83 17.86 -17.58
C MET A 35 -0.52 17.44 -18.18
N PRO A 36 -0.57 16.40 -19.03
CA PRO A 36 -1.83 15.80 -19.46
C PRO A 36 -2.54 15.19 -18.25
N TYR A 37 -3.86 15.30 -18.18
CA TYR A 37 -4.68 14.55 -17.22
C TYR A 37 -4.65 13.07 -17.61
N SER A 38 -3.55 12.38 -17.36
CA SER A 38 -3.49 10.95 -17.63
C SER A 38 -4.40 10.23 -16.63
N SER A 39 -5.18 9.27 -17.13
CA SER A 39 -5.96 8.31 -16.32
C SER A 39 -5.09 7.55 -15.31
N THR A 40 -3.77 7.56 -15.48
CA THR A 40 -2.79 7.02 -14.54
C THR A 40 -2.76 7.76 -13.21
N LEU A 41 -3.07 9.06 -13.17
CA LEU A 41 -3.15 9.83 -11.92
C LEU A 41 -4.34 9.41 -11.05
N GLU A 42 -5.46 9.02 -11.68
CA GLU A 42 -6.62 8.47 -10.96
C GLU A 42 -6.34 7.05 -10.46
N ALA A 43 -5.67 6.22 -11.27
CA ALA A 43 -5.32 4.83 -10.90
C ALA A 43 -4.33 4.73 -9.74
N ALA A 44 -3.50 5.76 -9.50
CA ALA A 44 -2.52 5.76 -8.41
C ALA A 44 -3.16 5.95 -7.02
N SER A 45 -4.46 6.25 -6.93
CA SER A 45 -5.08 6.77 -5.71
C SER A 45 -6.13 5.85 -5.08
N SER A 46 -6.42 4.67 -5.64
CA SER A 46 -7.50 3.80 -5.15
C SER A 46 -7.01 2.38 -4.85
N VAL A 47 -6.62 2.13 -3.60
CA VAL A 47 -6.38 0.77 -3.09
C VAL A 47 -7.71 0.04 -3.09
N THR A 48 -7.80 -1.12 -3.75
CA THR A 48 -9.03 -1.90 -3.74
C THR A 48 -8.97 -3.03 -2.70
N ALA A 49 -10.11 -3.66 -2.43
CA ALA A 49 -10.18 -4.80 -1.52
C ALA A 49 -9.32 -5.99 -2.00
N GLU A 50 -9.03 -6.06 -3.30
CA GLU A 50 -8.22 -7.10 -3.91
C GLU A 50 -6.73 -6.95 -3.58
N ASP A 51 -6.27 -5.71 -3.38
CA ASP A 51 -4.88 -5.35 -3.09
C ASP A 51 -4.46 -5.66 -1.64
N LEU A 52 -5.44 -5.85 -0.74
CA LEU A 52 -5.19 -6.17 0.65
C LEU A 52 -4.40 -7.48 0.81
N SER A 53 -3.35 -7.41 1.64
CA SER A 53 -2.48 -8.55 1.90
C SER A 53 -3.24 -9.73 2.49
N ASN A 54 -2.87 -10.93 2.03
CA ASN A 54 -3.32 -12.21 2.59
C ASN A 54 -2.35 -12.77 3.65
N SER A 55 -1.21 -12.11 3.86
CA SER A 55 -0.22 -12.55 4.84
C SER A 55 -0.77 -12.43 6.25
N ARG A 56 -0.45 -13.41 7.08
CA ARG A 56 -0.83 -13.46 8.49
C ARG A 56 0.41 -13.26 9.37
N GLU A 57 0.19 -12.75 10.57
CA GLU A 57 1.24 -12.49 11.55
C GLU A 57 1.05 -13.40 12.77
N MET A 58 2.15 -13.94 13.28
CA MET A 58 2.15 -14.74 14.51
C MET A 58 2.22 -13.80 15.73
N SER A 59 1.33 -13.98 16.68
CA SER A 59 1.35 -13.25 17.95
C SER A 59 2.48 -13.71 18.86
N THR A 60 2.76 -12.98 19.93
CA THR A 60 3.58 -13.49 21.06
C THR A 60 2.73 -14.20 22.13
N ILE A 61 1.41 -14.06 22.04
CA ILE A 61 0.43 -14.61 22.98
C ILE A 61 0.35 -16.15 22.84
N PRO A 62 0.55 -16.92 23.93
CA PRO A 62 0.41 -18.38 23.91
C PRO A 62 -1.06 -18.82 23.87
N ARG A 63 -1.32 -19.93 23.19
CA ARG A 63 -2.63 -20.61 23.22
C ARG A 63 -2.68 -21.51 24.44
N GLY A 64 -3.69 -21.36 25.31
CA GLY A 64 -3.73 -22.08 26.59
C GLY A 64 -3.79 -23.62 26.50
N ASP A 65 -4.16 -24.17 25.34
CA ASP A 65 -4.33 -25.60 25.10
C ASP A 65 -3.13 -26.28 24.41
N THR A 66 -2.17 -25.50 23.89
CA THR A 66 -1.11 -25.98 23.00
C THR A 66 0.16 -25.17 23.20
N GLU A 67 1.34 -25.71 22.86
CA GLU A 67 2.60 -24.95 22.84
C GLU A 67 2.70 -24.00 21.62
N LYS A 68 1.56 -23.57 21.08
CA LYS A 68 1.49 -22.73 19.88
C LYS A 68 1.09 -21.31 20.27
N LEU A 69 1.47 -20.36 19.43
CA LEU A 69 1.06 -18.96 19.54
C LEU A 69 -0.24 -18.73 18.75
N TRP A 70 -0.96 -17.66 19.08
CA TRP A 70 -2.06 -17.21 18.24
C TRP A 70 -1.53 -16.68 16.90
N GLU A 71 -2.37 -16.70 15.88
CA GLU A 71 -2.06 -16.18 14.56
C GLU A 71 -3.17 -15.20 14.16
N TYR A 72 -2.80 -13.94 13.96
CA TYR A 72 -3.74 -12.89 13.63
C TYR A 72 -4.35 -13.09 12.23
N PRO A 73 -5.59 -12.61 11.99
CA PRO A 73 -6.16 -12.60 10.65
C PRO A 73 -5.37 -11.65 9.74
N SER A 74 -5.30 -11.96 8.45
CA SER A 74 -4.72 -11.04 7.48
C SER A 74 -5.61 -9.80 7.26
N PRO A 75 -5.07 -8.69 6.75
CA PRO A 75 -5.86 -7.51 6.38
C PRO A 75 -7.08 -7.84 5.51
N ARG A 76 -6.90 -8.69 4.50
CA ARG A 76 -8.02 -9.13 3.66
C ARG A 76 -9.09 -9.90 4.45
N MET A 77 -8.68 -10.75 5.39
CA MET A 77 -9.62 -11.48 6.25
C MET A 77 -10.38 -10.52 7.18
N PHE A 78 -9.69 -9.55 7.76
CA PHE A 78 -10.28 -8.52 8.62
C PHE A 78 -11.32 -7.69 7.87
N TYR A 79 -10.96 -7.16 6.69
CA TYR A 79 -11.88 -6.43 5.82
C TYR A 79 -13.13 -7.26 5.45
N ASN A 80 -12.95 -8.52 5.05
CA ASN A 80 -14.07 -9.39 4.73
C ASN A 80 -14.98 -9.65 5.94
N ALA A 81 -14.42 -9.70 7.15
CA ALA A 81 -15.20 -9.83 8.38
C ALA A 81 -16.01 -8.57 8.68
N LEU A 82 -15.45 -7.38 8.47
CA LEU A 82 -16.16 -6.09 8.61
C LEU A 82 -17.32 -6.00 7.62
N ARG A 83 -17.09 -6.33 6.35
CA ARG A 83 -18.12 -6.30 5.32
C ARG A 83 -19.28 -7.26 5.61
N ARG A 84 -19.00 -8.46 6.13
CA ARG A 84 -20.04 -9.42 6.56
C ARG A 84 -20.90 -8.90 7.72
N LYS A 85 -20.34 -8.02 8.55
CA LYS A 85 -21.07 -7.36 9.63
C LYS A 85 -21.84 -6.11 9.16
N GLY A 86 -21.74 -5.75 7.87
CA GLY A 86 -22.38 -4.57 7.31
C GLY A 86 -21.65 -3.26 7.58
N TYR A 87 -20.36 -3.32 7.96
CA TYR A 87 -19.53 -2.12 8.06
C TYR A 87 -18.93 -1.78 6.71
N GLU A 88 -19.10 -0.53 6.29
CA GLU A 88 -18.36 0.07 5.19
C GLU A 88 -17.02 0.56 5.71
N THR A 89 -15.95 0.21 5.02
CA THR A 89 -14.58 0.51 5.42
C THR A 89 -13.77 0.76 4.17
N ASP A 90 -12.97 1.82 4.16
CA ASP A 90 -12.05 2.07 3.06
C ASP A 90 -10.94 1.00 3.09
N PRO A 91 -10.73 0.22 2.01
CA PRO A 91 -9.61 -0.70 1.92
C PRO A 91 -8.26 -0.07 2.24
N ALA A 92 -8.04 1.21 1.92
CA ALA A 92 -6.78 1.90 2.18
C ALA A 92 -6.45 1.99 3.68
N ASP A 93 -7.45 2.00 4.56
CA ASP A 93 -7.25 2.13 6.01
C ASP A 93 -7.09 0.77 6.73
N VAL A 94 -7.40 -0.35 6.05
CA VAL A 94 -7.50 -1.67 6.68
C VAL A 94 -6.17 -2.15 7.23
N ASP A 95 -5.06 -1.93 6.51
CA ASP A 95 -3.74 -2.37 6.94
C ASP A 95 -3.37 -1.72 8.28
N MET A 96 -3.51 -0.39 8.38
CA MET A 96 -3.27 0.35 9.63
C MET A 96 -4.21 -0.12 10.75
N MET A 97 -5.49 -0.36 10.43
CA MET A 97 -6.43 -0.87 11.43
C MET A 97 -5.94 -2.20 12.00
N VAL A 98 -5.56 -3.17 11.17
CA VAL A 98 -5.09 -4.48 11.66
C VAL A 98 -3.83 -4.32 12.51
N ASP A 99 -2.88 -3.50 12.08
CA ASP A 99 -1.65 -3.25 12.85
C ASP A 99 -1.94 -2.69 14.24
N VAL A 100 -2.85 -1.71 14.34
CA VAL A 100 -3.27 -1.13 15.63
C VAL A 100 -3.97 -2.17 16.51
N HIS A 101 -4.82 -3.02 15.93
CA HIS A 101 -5.49 -4.08 16.69
C HIS A 101 -4.49 -5.11 17.21
N ASN A 102 -3.52 -5.53 16.40
CA ASN A 102 -2.47 -6.46 16.82
C ASN A 102 -1.62 -5.84 17.94
N PHE A 103 -1.18 -4.59 17.78
CA PHE A 103 -0.43 -3.85 18.79
C PHE A 103 -1.19 -3.77 20.13
N LEU A 104 -2.48 -3.44 20.09
CA LEU A 104 -3.31 -3.37 21.30
C LEU A 104 -3.47 -4.73 21.96
N ASN A 105 -3.64 -5.81 21.18
CA ASN A 105 -3.77 -7.15 21.73
C ASN A 105 -2.49 -7.59 22.46
N GLU A 106 -1.33 -7.36 21.86
CA GLU A 106 -0.02 -7.65 22.48
C GLU A 106 0.19 -6.82 23.76
N GLY A 107 -0.09 -5.51 23.71
CA GLY A 107 0.03 -4.65 24.88
C GLY A 107 -0.92 -5.02 26.02
N VAL A 108 -2.16 -5.39 25.70
CA VAL A 108 -3.14 -5.87 26.69
C VAL A 108 -2.68 -7.20 27.29
N TRP A 109 -2.12 -8.10 26.50
CA TRP A 109 -1.59 -9.36 27.01
C TRP A 109 -0.46 -9.14 28.01
N ASP A 110 0.46 -8.22 27.73
CA ASP A 110 1.52 -7.84 28.68
C ASP A 110 0.95 -7.32 30.00
N GLU A 111 -0.10 -6.50 29.96
CA GLU A 111 -0.78 -6.01 31.17
C GLU A 111 -1.48 -7.15 31.93
N VAL A 112 -2.12 -8.09 31.24
CA VAL A 112 -2.69 -9.30 31.86
C VAL A 112 -1.59 -10.09 32.56
N MET A 113 -0.45 -10.32 31.92
CA MET A 113 0.68 -11.05 32.51
C MET A 113 1.25 -10.34 33.75
N LYS A 114 1.35 -9.00 33.73
CA LYS A 114 1.74 -8.21 34.91
C LYS A 114 0.76 -8.38 36.07
N TRP A 115 -0.54 -8.37 35.76
CA TRP A 115 -1.59 -8.55 36.75
C TRP A 115 -1.58 -9.96 37.35
N GLU A 116 -1.53 -11.00 36.51
CA GLU A 116 -1.44 -12.40 36.93
C GLU A 116 -0.21 -12.64 37.83
N LYS A 117 0.96 -12.10 37.46
CA LYS A 117 2.18 -12.20 38.26
C LYS A 117 2.04 -11.52 39.64
N LYS A 118 1.25 -10.46 39.74
CA LYS A 118 1.08 -9.70 40.99
C LYS A 118 0.11 -10.36 41.96
N PHE A 119 -0.90 -11.07 41.45
CA PHE A 119 -2.04 -11.52 42.27
C PHE A 119 -2.23 -13.04 42.31
N HIS A 120 -1.64 -13.81 41.40
CA HIS A 120 -1.87 -15.25 41.25
C HIS A 120 -0.60 -16.11 41.17
N TRP A 121 0.58 -15.51 41.35
CA TRP A 121 1.88 -16.19 41.36
C TRP A 121 2.65 -15.89 42.66
#